data_AF-A0A813NX30-F1
#
_entry.id   AF-A0A813NX30-F1
#
_cell.length_a   1.000
_cell.length_b   1.000
_cell.length_c   1.000
_cell.angle_alpha   90.00
_cell.angle_beta   90.00
_cell.angle_gamma   90.00
#
_symmetry.space_group_name_H-M   'P 1'
#
loop_
_entity.id
_entity.type
_entity.pdbx_description
1 polymer ?
#
loop_
_entity_poly.entity_id
_entity_poly.type
_entity_poly.pdbx_seq_one_letter_code
_entity_poly.pdbx_strand_id
1 'polypeptide(L)'
;MRIVKNQSVIAMACCRNVHRFLPVFRRNVERIVSVFKDYKILLGESDSSDRTLSYLYNWSLSNKNVIVQSYAQMGFFSKRAQRIAHCRNSLITLAKNKSYFYKASYYLVMDVDVTSNDVLSLENFLSNFEYPMQQWAAMTATQVSEYYDIWALRTTLYPYDCWEMVKKNTPFLFDLKPLTKKFISIHQKPIPREHPLIEVDSSFGGFGLYSTKYLHSCKYSGYEGYELCEHVSFNKCVKKNSGRIFINPRFQIA
;
A
#
# COMPACT_ATOMS: atom_id res chain seq x y z
N MET A 1 4.44 0.48 23.41
CA MET A 1 3.67 1.72 23.07
C MET A 1 4.44 3.05 23.19
N ARG A 2 5.41 3.25 24.10
CA ARG A 2 6.21 4.51 24.17
C ARG A 2 6.98 4.84 22.88
N ILE A 3 7.32 3.82 22.06
CA ILE A 3 8.15 3.96 20.87
C ILE A 3 7.49 4.82 19.78
N VAL A 4 6.18 4.65 19.52
CA VAL A 4 5.47 5.36 18.43
C VAL A 4 5.24 6.85 18.77
N LYS A 5 5.09 7.17 20.06
CA LYS A 5 4.77 8.53 20.56
C LYS A 5 5.85 9.58 20.31
N ASN A 6 7.05 9.17 19.89
CA ASN A 6 8.14 10.08 19.51
C ASN A 6 8.42 10.08 18.00
N GLN A 7 7.62 9.35 17.22
CA GLN A 7 7.81 9.17 15.78
C GLN A 7 6.77 9.99 15.02
N SER A 8 7.12 10.36 13.79
CA SER A 8 6.24 11.03 12.86
C SER A 8 5.88 10.09 11.70
N VAL A 9 4.68 10.26 11.14
CA VAL A 9 4.21 9.44 10.01
C VAL A 9 3.64 10.30 8.89
N ILE A 10 3.86 9.88 7.66
CA ILE A 10 3.13 10.40 6.51
C ILE A 10 2.29 9.29 5.89
N ALA A 11 0.98 9.42 5.94
CA ALA A 11 0.02 8.52 5.33
C ALA A 11 -0.35 8.98 3.92
N MET A 12 -0.43 8.05 2.98
CA MET A 12 -0.86 8.32 1.60
C MET A 12 -1.88 7.30 1.13
N ALA A 13 -2.87 7.78 0.37
CA ALA A 13 -3.80 6.94 -0.35
C ALA A 13 -4.17 7.57 -1.70
N CYS A 14 -4.41 6.73 -2.70
CA CYS A 14 -4.96 7.14 -3.99
C CYS A 14 -6.44 6.79 -4.04
N CYS A 15 -7.25 7.73 -4.52
CA CYS A 15 -8.71 7.68 -4.47
C CYS A 15 -9.26 7.82 -5.89
N ARG A 16 -10.12 6.89 -6.29
CA ARG A 16 -10.92 7.00 -7.52
C ARG A 16 -12.23 6.26 -7.36
N ASN A 17 -13.35 6.97 -7.36
CA ASN A 17 -14.68 6.36 -7.20
C ASN A 17 -14.82 5.49 -5.94
N VAL A 18 -14.32 6.00 -4.80
CA VAL A 18 -14.25 5.29 -3.53
C VAL A 18 -15.12 5.94 -2.46
N HIS A 19 -16.06 6.82 -2.81
CA HIS A 19 -16.84 7.60 -1.85
C HIS A 19 -17.49 6.75 -0.76
N ARG A 20 -18.03 5.58 -1.13
CA ARG A 20 -18.68 4.66 -0.19
C ARG A 20 -17.75 4.13 0.92
N PHE A 21 -16.45 4.10 0.68
CA PHE A 21 -15.45 3.59 1.61
C PHE A 21 -14.87 4.69 2.52
N LEU A 22 -14.90 5.94 2.07
CA LEU A 22 -14.22 7.06 2.73
C LEU A 22 -14.63 7.31 4.20
N PRO A 23 -15.89 7.10 4.63
CA PRO A 23 -16.25 7.23 6.05
C PRO A 23 -15.48 6.29 6.97
N VAL A 24 -15.38 5.02 6.60
CA VAL A 24 -14.65 4.00 7.38
C VAL A 24 -13.15 4.20 7.23
N PHE A 25 -12.68 4.45 6.00
CA PHE A 25 -11.27 4.79 5.73
C PHE A 25 -10.77 5.92 6.61
N ARG A 26 -11.49 7.05 6.64
CA ARG A 26 -11.15 8.23 7.45
C ARG A 26 -11.01 7.86 8.92
N ARG A 27 -12.02 7.15 9.47
CA ARG A 27 -12.00 6.72 10.87
C ARG A 27 -10.77 5.86 11.16
N ASN A 28 -10.45 4.92 10.28
CA ASN A 28 -9.32 4.01 10.44
C ASN A 28 -7.99 4.74 10.39
N VAL A 29 -7.75 5.53 9.35
CA VAL A 29 -6.46 6.23 9.21
C VAL A 29 -6.28 7.27 10.30
N GLU A 30 -7.32 8.03 10.69
CA GLU A 30 -7.21 9.02 11.79
C GLU A 30 -6.89 8.33 13.12
N ARG A 31 -7.52 7.18 13.42
CA ARG A 31 -7.20 6.38 14.61
C ARG A 31 -5.75 5.88 14.57
N ILE A 32 -5.27 5.40 13.43
CA ILE A 32 -3.91 4.88 13.29
C ILE A 32 -2.87 6.01 13.40
N VAL A 33 -3.04 7.12 12.68
CA VAL A 33 -2.04 8.21 12.73
C VAL A 33 -2.04 8.94 14.08
N SER A 34 -3.13 8.89 14.84
CA SER A 34 -3.23 9.52 16.17
C SER A 34 -2.26 8.95 17.22
N VAL A 35 -1.69 7.75 17.01
CA VAL A 35 -0.70 7.19 17.94
C VAL A 35 0.71 7.76 17.76
N PHE A 36 0.94 8.50 16.68
CA PHE A 36 2.21 9.16 16.37
C PHE A 36 2.25 10.58 16.96
N LYS A 37 3.46 11.10 17.15
CA LYS A 37 3.69 12.47 17.67
C LYS A 37 3.15 13.53 16.71
N ASP A 38 3.44 13.34 15.43
CA ASP A 38 3.07 14.24 14.34
C ASP A 38 2.72 13.41 13.11
N TYR A 39 1.79 13.91 12.30
CA TYR A 39 1.38 13.22 11.10
C TYR A 39 0.92 14.15 9.99
N LYS A 40 1.02 13.63 8.76
CA LYS A 40 0.33 14.17 7.58
C LYS A 40 -0.43 13.06 6.87
N ILE A 41 -1.59 13.39 6.31
CA ILE A 41 -2.38 12.50 5.46
C ILE A 41 -2.46 13.16 4.08
N LEU A 42 -1.94 12.51 3.05
CA LEU A 42 -1.93 13.01 1.68
C LEU A 42 -2.83 12.12 0.82
N LEU A 43 -3.85 12.71 0.22
CA LEU A 43 -4.89 12.01 -0.52
C LEU A 43 -4.84 12.45 -1.98
N GLY A 44 -4.52 11.52 -2.86
CA GLY A 44 -4.44 11.76 -4.30
C GLY A 44 -5.71 11.29 -4.98
N GLU A 45 -6.50 12.19 -5.53
CA GLU A 45 -7.74 11.87 -6.24
C GLU A 45 -7.50 11.86 -7.76
N SER A 46 -8.02 10.88 -8.49
CA SER A 46 -7.79 10.76 -9.94
C SER A 46 -9.08 10.48 -10.72
N ASP A 47 -9.64 11.52 -11.36
CA ASP A 47 -10.81 11.44 -12.25
C ASP A 47 -12.01 10.65 -11.68
N SER A 48 -12.42 10.96 -10.44
CA SER A 48 -13.62 10.40 -9.83
C SER A 48 -14.88 11.06 -10.42
N SER A 49 -15.89 10.24 -10.69
CA SER A 49 -17.22 10.65 -11.12
C SER A 49 -18.27 10.59 -10.01
N ASP A 50 -17.92 10.03 -8.84
CA ASP A 50 -18.76 10.03 -7.65
C ASP A 50 -18.40 11.19 -6.69
N ARG A 51 -18.94 11.16 -5.46
CA ARG A 51 -18.70 12.18 -4.43
C ARG A 51 -17.32 12.05 -3.73
N THR A 52 -16.37 11.29 -4.28
CA THR A 52 -15.03 11.10 -3.69
C THR A 52 -14.35 12.45 -3.46
N LEU A 53 -14.22 13.26 -4.51
CA LEU A 53 -13.46 14.51 -4.43
C LEU A 53 -14.05 15.50 -3.42
N SER A 54 -15.37 15.68 -3.42
CA SER A 54 -16.05 16.58 -2.48
C SER A 54 -15.90 16.11 -1.03
N TYR A 55 -15.98 14.80 -0.78
CA TYR A 55 -15.73 14.24 0.55
C TYR A 55 -14.29 14.51 1.02
N LEU A 56 -13.29 14.29 0.15
CA LEU A 56 -11.88 14.52 0.49
C LEU A 56 -11.62 15.99 0.83
N TYR A 57 -12.19 16.94 0.08
CA TYR A 57 -12.05 18.36 0.40
C TYR A 57 -12.69 18.72 1.74
N ASN A 58 -13.91 18.25 2.02
CA ASN A 58 -14.55 18.46 3.32
C ASN A 58 -13.71 17.90 4.47
N TRP A 59 -13.06 16.75 4.26
CA TRP A 59 -12.14 16.19 5.25
C TRP A 59 -10.94 17.12 5.48
N SER A 60 -10.31 17.65 4.44
CA SER A 60 -9.19 18.60 4.60
C SER A 60 -9.56 19.90 5.32
N LEU A 61 -10.81 20.37 5.19
CA LEU A 61 -11.30 21.54 5.93
C LEU A 61 -11.43 21.23 7.43
N SER A 62 -11.84 20.01 7.77
CA SER A 62 -12.00 19.57 9.17
C SER A 62 -10.68 19.15 9.84
N ASN A 63 -9.63 18.86 9.07
CA ASN A 63 -8.35 18.39 9.59
C ASN A 63 -7.18 18.99 8.80
N LYS A 64 -6.49 19.96 9.41
CA LYS A 64 -5.33 20.68 8.82
C LYS A 64 -4.12 19.82 8.47
N ASN A 65 -4.08 18.57 8.94
CA ASN A 65 -3.03 17.60 8.58
C ASN A 65 -3.36 16.80 7.33
N VAL A 66 -4.57 16.94 6.79
CA VAL A 66 -5.01 16.31 5.54
C VAL A 66 -4.77 17.26 4.38
N ILE A 67 -4.10 16.75 3.35
CA ILE A 67 -3.79 17.47 2.11
C ILE A 67 -4.38 16.65 0.97
N VAL A 68 -5.18 17.30 0.13
CA VAL A 68 -5.81 16.68 -1.04
C VAL A 68 -5.16 17.23 -2.29
N GLN A 69 -4.78 16.33 -3.20
CA GLN A 69 -4.32 16.67 -4.54
C GLN A 69 -5.22 15.94 -5.53
N SER A 70 -5.98 16.68 -6.33
CA SER A 70 -6.73 16.11 -7.45
C SER A 70 -5.88 16.14 -8.72
N TYR A 71 -5.97 15.06 -9.49
CA TYR A 71 -5.31 14.85 -10.77
C TYR A 71 -6.39 14.73 -11.84
N ALA A 72 -6.39 15.66 -12.78
CA ALA A 72 -7.28 15.63 -13.93
C ALA A 72 -6.60 14.96 -15.12
N GLN A 73 -7.41 14.44 -16.06
CA GLN A 73 -6.97 13.95 -17.38
C GLN A 73 -6.03 12.73 -17.28
N MET A 74 -6.23 11.87 -16.30
CA MET A 74 -5.48 10.63 -16.11
C MET A 74 -5.83 9.54 -17.14
N GLY A 75 -6.75 9.82 -18.08
CA GLY A 75 -7.10 8.96 -19.20
C GLY A 75 -5.95 8.67 -20.17
N PHE A 76 -4.88 9.48 -20.18
CA PHE A 76 -3.67 9.21 -20.99
C PHE A 76 -2.98 7.89 -20.61
N PHE A 77 -3.02 7.53 -19.32
CA PHE A 77 -2.47 6.26 -18.86
C PHE A 77 -3.48 5.16 -19.13
N SER A 78 -3.18 4.28 -20.10
CA SER A 78 -4.07 3.18 -20.47
C SER A 78 -4.18 2.11 -19.36
N LYS A 79 -3.07 1.85 -18.64
CA LYS A 79 -2.99 0.81 -17.60
C LYS A 79 -3.34 1.33 -16.21
N ARG A 80 -4.04 0.51 -15.41
CA ARG A 80 -4.48 0.88 -14.06
C ARG A 80 -3.28 1.10 -13.15
N ALA A 81 -2.31 0.19 -13.17
CA ALA A 81 -1.13 0.30 -12.30
C ALA A 81 -0.29 1.54 -12.64
N GLN A 82 -0.18 1.93 -13.92
CA GLN A 82 0.50 3.16 -14.32
C GLN A 82 -0.15 4.41 -13.72
N ARG A 83 -1.50 4.50 -13.77
CA ARG A 83 -2.24 5.61 -13.16
C ARG A 83 -1.96 5.71 -11.66
N ILE A 84 -2.07 4.58 -10.95
CA ILE A 84 -1.86 4.53 -9.50
C ILE A 84 -0.40 4.90 -9.17
N ALA A 85 0.58 4.36 -9.90
CA ALA A 85 1.98 4.69 -9.75
C ALA A 85 2.25 6.19 -9.93
N HIS A 86 1.64 6.82 -10.94
CA HIS A 86 1.74 8.25 -11.16
C HIS A 86 1.19 9.05 -9.96
N CYS A 87 -0.03 8.72 -9.50
CA CYS A 87 -0.63 9.40 -8.36
C CYS A 87 0.23 9.25 -7.10
N ARG A 88 0.70 8.03 -6.76
CA ARG A 88 1.56 7.81 -5.60
C ARG A 88 2.90 8.56 -5.69
N ASN A 89 3.55 8.54 -6.84
CA ASN A 89 4.79 9.29 -7.06
C ASN A 89 4.58 10.81 -6.96
N SER A 90 3.43 11.31 -7.43
CA SER A 90 3.07 12.71 -7.32
C SER A 90 2.85 13.12 -5.85
N LEU A 91 2.18 12.29 -5.04
CA LEU A 91 2.05 12.52 -3.59
C LEU A 91 3.41 12.47 -2.88
N ILE A 92 4.31 11.55 -3.24
CA ILE A 92 5.68 11.52 -2.72
C ILE A 92 6.43 12.81 -3.08
N THR A 93 6.30 13.28 -4.33
CA THR A 93 6.92 14.54 -4.77
C THR A 93 6.38 15.73 -3.98
N LEU A 94 5.06 15.81 -3.81
CA LEU A 94 4.42 16.84 -2.98
C LEU A 94 4.96 16.82 -1.54
N ALA A 95 5.03 15.64 -0.93
CA ALA A 95 5.55 15.47 0.43
C ALA A 95 7.03 15.86 0.56
N LYS A 96 7.85 15.57 -0.45
CA LYS A 96 9.27 15.96 -0.50
C LYS A 96 9.41 17.48 -0.66
N ASN A 97 8.66 18.09 -1.56
CA ASN A 97 8.69 19.54 -1.80
C ASN A 97 8.27 20.34 -0.56
N LYS A 98 7.33 19.81 0.23
CA LYS A 98 6.91 20.40 1.52
C LYS A 98 7.78 19.96 2.71
N SER A 99 8.85 19.20 2.48
CA SER A 99 9.73 18.61 3.49
C SER A 99 9.08 17.65 4.48
N TYR A 100 7.80 17.30 4.31
CA TYR A 100 7.10 16.36 5.20
C TYR A 100 7.71 14.97 5.12
N PHE A 101 8.11 14.53 3.93
CA PHE A 101 8.68 13.19 3.74
C PHE A 101 10.00 13.02 4.49
N TYR A 102 10.86 14.05 4.48
CA TYR A 102 12.16 14.01 5.15
C TYR A 102 12.06 14.12 6.68
N LYS A 103 10.96 14.66 7.19
CA LYS A 103 10.68 14.78 8.63
C LYS A 103 9.92 13.59 9.21
N ALA A 104 9.32 12.77 8.34
CA ALA A 104 8.57 11.58 8.75
C ALA A 104 9.52 10.41 9.03
N SER A 105 9.36 9.73 10.16
CA SER A 105 10.05 8.46 10.44
C SER A 105 9.47 7.31 9.61
N TYR A 106 8.17 7.39 9.35
CA TYR A 106 7.41 6.35 8.67
C TYR A 106 6.59 6.88 7.52
N TYR A 107 6.53 6.09 6.46
CA TYR A 107 5.63 6.25 5.33
C TYR A 107 4.58 5.15 5.39
N LEU A 108 3.32 5.55 5.42
CA LEU A 108 2.18 4.66 5.51
C LEU A 108 1.42 4.75 4.18
N VAL A 109 1.16 3.62 3.53
CA VAL A 109 0.42 3.57 2.27
C VAL A 109 -0.74 2.60 2.38
N MET A 110 -1.93 3.05 1.97
CA MET A 110 -3.19 2.33 2.18
C MET A 110 -4.03 2.37 0.90
N ASP A 111 -4.62 1.23 0.55
CA ASP A 111 -5.71 1.18 -0.42
C ASP A 111 -7.04 1.43 0.30
N VAL A 112 -7.81 2.37 -0.22
CA VAL A 112 -9.01 2.90 0.47
C VAL A 112 -10.07 1.82 0.64
N ASP A 113 -10.35 1.03 -0.39
CA ASP A 113 -11.35 -0.03 -0.39
C ASP A 113 -10.97 -1.18 0.55
N VAL A 114 -9.73 -1.67 0.45
CA VAL A 114 -9.25 -2.80 1.28
C VAL A 114 -9.24 -2.45 2.77
N THR A 115 -8.98 -1.19 3.13
CA THR A 115 -8.90 -0.75 4.52
C THR A 115 -10.21 -0.19 5.09
N SER A 116 -11.34 -0.45 4.41
CA SER A 116 -12.65 0.11 4.75
C SER A 116 -13.78 -0.90 4.93
N ASN A 117 -13.47 -2.21 4.91
CA ASN A 117 -14.47 -3.25 5.16
C ASN A 117 -14.96 -3.24 6.61
N ASP A 118 -14.09 -2.91 7.57
CA ASP A 118 -14.42 -2.75 8.98
C ASP A 118 -13.42 -1.79 9.67
N VAL A 119 -13.66 -1.47 10.93
CA VAL A 119 -12.73 -0.74 11.79
C VAL A 119 -11.46 -1.56 12.00
N LEU A 120 -10.32 -1.02 11.57
CA LEU A 120 -9.03 -1.71 11.72
C LEU A 120 -8.62 -1.81 13.19
N SER A 121 -8.12 -2.98 13.59
CA SER A 121 -7.56 -3.17 14.93
C SER A 121 -6.26 -2.38 15.10
N LEU A 122 -6.27 -1.44 16.06
CA LEU A 122 -5.08 -0.68 16.41
C LEU A 122 -4.00 -1.58 17.01
N GLU A 123 -4.38 -2.63 17.72
CA GLU A 123 -3.44 -3.62 18.24
C GLU A 123 -2.71 -4.35 17.11
N ASN A 124 -3.43 -4.77 16.06
CA ASN A 124 -2.83 -5.40 14.88
C ASN A 124 -1.81 -4.48 14.22
N PHE A 125 -2.15 -3.19 14.06
CA PHE A 125 -1.20 -2.20 13.54
C PHE A 125 0.01 -2.00 14.47
N LEU A 126 -0.21 -1.92 15.78
CA LEU A 126 0.85 -1.70 16.75
C LEU A 126 1.80 -2.88 16.90
N SER A 127 1.39 -4.10 16.52
CA SER A 127 2.24 -5.29 16.50
C SER A 127 3.50 -5.12 15.63
N ASN A 128 3.45 -4.26 14.61
CA ASN A 128 4.62 -3.93 13.78
C ASN A 128 5.79 -3.33 14.60
N PHE A 129 5.48 -2.69 15.73
CA PHE A 129 6.46 -2.05 16.61
C PHE A 129 6.89 -2.93 17.78
N GLU A 130 6.45 -4.19 17.83
CA GLU A 130 6.98 -5.20 18.76
C GLU A 130 8.34 -5.73 18.28
N TYR A 131 8.67 -5.51 17.01
CA TYR A 131 9.95 -5.87 16.40
C TYR A 131 10.91 -4.67 16.37
N PRO A 132 12.24 -4.88 16.55
CA PRO A 132 13.21 -3.80 16.51
C PRO A 132 13.18 -3.02 15.18
N MET A 133 12.99 -1.70 15.25
CA MET A 133 12.83 -0.81 14.09
C MET A 133 14.07 -0.76 13.15
N GLN A 134 15.21 -1.26 13.61
CA GLN A 134 16.44 -1.37 12.82
C GLN A 134 16.47 -2.64 11.96
N GLN A 135 15.60 -3.63 12.22
CA GLN A 135 15.63 -4.93 11.55
C GLN A 135 14.70 -5.03 10.34
N TRP A 136 13.81 -4.06 10.14
CA TRP A 136 12.86 -4.05 9.03
C TRP A 136 12.80 -2.68 8.37
N ALA A 137 12.57 -2.69 7.06
CA ALA A 137 12.32 -1.52 6.23
C ALA A 137 10.85 -1.35 5.90
N ALA A 138 10.12 -2.47 5.78
CA ALA A 138 8.68 -2.44 5.57
C ALA A 138 8.00 -3.61 6.30
N MET A 139 6.83 -3.31 6.86
CA MET A 139 5.86 -4.28 7.35
C MET A 139 4.57 -4.12 6.54
N THR A 140 4.14 -5.19 5.90
CA THR A 140 2.92 -5.22 5.08
C THR A 140 1.86 -6.08 5.75
N ALA A 141 0.61 -5.70 5.51
CA ALA A 141 -0.53 -6.39 6.08
C ALA A 141 -0.87 -7.70 5.34
N THR A 142 -1.64 -8.53 6.01
CA THR A 142 -2.34 -9.69 5.43
C THR A 142 -3.84 -9.55 5.64
N GLN A 143 -4.66 -10.31 4.91
CA GLN A 143 -6.10 -10.39 5.13
C GLN A 143 -6.45 -11.47 6.16
N VAL A 144 -7.59 -11.32 6.84
CA VAL A 144 -8.07 -12.30 7.83
C VAL A 144 -8.38 -13.66 7.20
N SER A 145 -8.94 -13.68 6.00
CA SER A 145 -9.32 -14.91 5.29
C SER A 145 -8.14 -15.50 4.51
N GLU A 146 -7.80 -14.92 3.36
CA GLU A 146 -6.77 -15.41 2.46
C GLU A 146 -5.90 -14.25 2.01
N TYR A 147 -4.58 -14.44 1.99
CA TYR A 147 -3.66 -13.44 1.46
C TYR A 147 -3.93 -13.23 -0.04
N TYR A 148 -4.65 -12.16 -0.36
CA TYR A 148 -5.22 -11.96 -1.69
C TYR A 148 -4.21 -11.38 -2.69
N ASP A 149 -3.31 -10.51 -2.22
CA ASP A 149 -2.43 -9.67 -3.05
C ASP A 149 -1.19 -10.42 -3.56
N ILE A 150 -1.44 -11.44 -4.37
CA ILE A 150 -0.40 -12.24 -5.05
C ILE A 150 0.33 -11.41 -6.11
N TRP A 151 -0.33 -10.37 -6.67
CA TRP A 151 0.28 -9.57 -7.72
C TRP A 151 1.49 -8.77 -7.21
N ALA A 152 1.43 -8.23 -5.99
CA ALA A 152 2.56 -7.57 -5.34
C ALA A 152 3.60 -8.54 -4.75
N LEU A 153 3.23 -9.80 -4.53
CA LEU A 153 4.06 -10.78 -3.81
C LEU A 153 5.27 -11.22 -4.64
N ARG A 154 6.47 -11.10 -4.09
CA ARG A 154 7.69 -11.71 -4.62
C ARG A 154 8.44 -12.38 -3.48
N THR A 155 8.84 -13.62 -3.68
CA THR A 155 9.68 -14.39 -2.74
C THR A 155 10.71 -15.19 -3.52
N THR A 156 11.67 -15.82 -2.83
CA THR A 156 12.61 -16.76 -3.47
C THR A 156 11.89 -17.89 -4.23
N LEU A 157 10.74 -18.35 -3.73
CA LEU A 157 9.93 -19.40 -4.37
C LEU A 157 8.98 -18.86 -5.45
N TYR A 158 8.61 -17.59 -5.34
CA TYR A 158 7.68 -16.90 -6.25
C TYR A 158 8.28 -15.58 -6.76
N PRO A 159 9.36 -15.62 -7.56
CA PRO A 159 10.08 -14.41 -7.99
C PRO A 159 9.46 -13.72 -9.21
N TYR A 160 8.34 -14.23 -9.74
CA TYR A 160 7.76 -13.82 -11.01
C TYR A 160 6.44 -13.04 -10.84
N ASP A 161 6.00 -12.37 -11.91
CA ASP A 161 4.67 -11.80 -12.00
C ASP A 161 3.62 -12.87 -12.35
N CYS A 162 2.63 -13.05 -11.46
CA CYS A 162 1.60 -14.08 -11.62
C CYS A 162 0.73 -13.87 -12.88
N TRP A 163 0.42 -12.62 -13.25
CA TRP A 163 -0.39 -12.32 -14.42
C TRP A 163 0.41 -12.43 -15.71
N GLU A 164 1.71 -12.15 -15.67
CA GLU A 164 2.62 -12.44 -16.77
C GLU A 164 2.66 -13.96 -17.03
N MET A 165 2.74 -14.78 -15.97
CA MET A 165 2.69 -16.23 -16.10
C MET A 165 1.36 -16.72 -16.67
N VAL A 166 0.23 -16.19 -16.22
CA VAL A 166 -1.08 -16.47 -16.82
C VAL A 166 -1.05 -16.13 -18.31
N LYS A 167 -0.65 -14.92 -18.68
CA LYS A 167 -0.65 -14.44 -20.06
C LYS A 167 0.25 -15.27 -20.97
N LYS A 168 1.49 -15.58 -20.55
CA LYS A 168 2.44 -16.39 -21.32
C LYS A 168 1.96 -17.83 -21.54
N ASN A 169 1.16 -18.34 -20.60
CA ASN A 169 0.65 -19.71 -20.65
C ASN A 169 -0.81 -19.78 -21.14
N THR A 170 -1.38 -18.70 -21.68
CA THR A 170 -2.73 -18.68 -22.25
C THR A 170 -2.66 -18.94 -23.77
N PRO A 171 -3.03 -20.14 -24.27
CA PRO A 171 -3.28 -20.33 -25.68
C PRO A 171 -4.46 -19.48 -26.15
N PHE A 172 -4.45 -19.09 -27.44
CA PHE A 172 -5.42 -18.17 -28.05
C PHE A 172 -6.91 -18.56 -27.88
N LEU A 173 -7.22 -19.84 -27.58
CA LEU A 173 -8.58 -20.39 -27.48
C LEU A 173 -8.91 -21.04 -26.13
N PHE A 174 -8.14 -20.76 -25.06
CA PHE A 174 -8.31 -21.47 -23.77
C PHE A 174 -8.95 -20.62 -22.67
N ASP A 175 -9.69 -21.30 -21.78
CA ASP A 175 -10.21 -20.73 -20.54
C ASP A 175 -9.05 -20.28 -19.64
N LEU A 176 -9.15 -19.06 -19.11
CA LEU A 176 -8.17 -18.48 -18.19
C LEU A 176 -8.24 -19.13 -16.79
N LYS A 177 -9.39 -19.72 -16.41
CA LYS A 177 -9.62 -20.23 -15.04
C LYS A 177 -8.58 -21.24 -14.54
N PRO A 178 -8.14 -22.24 -15.34
CA PRO A 178 -7.12 -23.18 -14.88
C PRO A 178 -5.77 -22.49 -14.61
N LEU A 179 -5.43 -21.48 -15.40
CA LEU A 179 -4.17 -20.74 -15.28
C LEU A 179 -4.20 -19.77 -14.10
N THR A 180 -5.31 -19.04 -13.91
CA THR A 180 -5.48 -18.19 -12.73
C THR A 180 -5.50 -19.03 -11.46
N LYS A 181 -6.13 -20.22 -11.47
CA LYS A 181 -6.03 -21.16 -10.36
C LYS A 181 -4.58 -21.53 -10.07
N LYS A 182 -3.82 -21.95 -11.10
CA LYS A 182 -2.43 -22.42 -10.99
C LYS A 182 -1.45 -21.35 -10.53
N PHE A 183 -1.58 -20.10 -11.01
CA PHE A 183 -0.58 -19.06 -10.77
C PHE A 183 -1.01 -18.02 -9.73
N ILE A 184 -2.27 -18.03 -9.30
CA ILE A 184 -2.82 -17.04 -8.36
C ILE A 184 -3.55 -17.76 -7.22
N SER A 185 -4.67 -18.42 -7.49
CA SER A 185 -5.58 -18.87 -6.43
C SER A 185 -4.95 -19.90 -5.49
N ILE A 186 -4.11 -20.82 -5.99
CA ILE A 186 -3.44 -21.79 -5.10
C ILE A 186 -2.44 -21.14 -4.12
N HIS A 187 -2.05 -19.89 -4.36
CA HIS A 187 -1.15 -19.12 -3.50
C HIS A 187 -1.91 -18.19 -2.55
N GLN A 188 -3.21 -17.97 -2.78
CA GLN A 188 -4.09 -17.21 -1.88
C GLN A 188 -4.46 -18.10 -0.69
N LYS A 189 -3.56 -18.14 0.30
CA LYS A 189 -3.71 -18.98 1.48
C LYS A 189 -3.91 -18.12 2.73
N PRO A 190 -4.63 -18.62 3.74
CA PRO A 190 -4.62 -18.01 5.07
C PRO A 190 -3.20 -17.99 5.63
N ILE A 191 -2.83 -16.88 6.26
CA ILE A 191 -1.58 -16.77 7.02
C ILE A 191 -1.95 -16.75 8.50
N PRO A 192 -1.66 -17.82 9.27
CA PRO A 192 -1.96 -17.89 10.70
C PRO A 192 -1.30 -16.75 11.45
N ARG A 193 -2.02 -16.15 12.40
CA ARG A 193 -1.57 -14.98 13.17
C ARG A 193 -0.32 -15.28 13.99
N GLU A 194 -0.14 -16.53 14.37
CA GLU A 194 0.96 -17.05 15.20
C GLU A 194 2.23 -17.30 14.40
N HIS A 195 2.17 -17.21 13.06
CA HIS A 195 3.32 -17.41 12.21
C HIS A 195 4.38 -16.32 12.45
N PRO A 196 5.68 -16.64 12.43
CA PRO A 196 6.73 -15.62 12.48
C PRO A 196 6.64 -14.66 11.29
N LEU A 197 7.34 -13.52 11.38
CA LEU A 197 7.48 -12.60 10.25
C LEU A 197 7.97 -13.35 9.01
N ILE A 198 7.34 -13.07 7.87
CA ILE A 198 7.66 -13.70 6.59
C ILE A 198 8.46 -12.72 5.77
N GLU A 199 9.76 -12.95 5.63
CA GLU A 199 10.62 -12.12 4.79
C GLU A 199 10.32 -12.36 3.32
N VAL A 200 10.16 -11.28 2.56
CA VAL A 200 9.79 -11.31 1.14
C VAL A 200 10.60 -10.31 0.33
N ASP A 201 10.65 -10.50 -0.98
CA ASP A 201 11.22 -9.53 -1.91
C ASP A 201 10.27 -8.36 -2.17
N SER A 202 8.97 -8.63 -2.16
CA SER A 202 7.91 -7.64 -2.29
C SER A 202 6.60 -8.19 -1.73
N SER A 203 5.79 -7.32 -1.15
CA SER A 203 4.39 -7.54 -0.77
C SER A 203 3.73 -6.18 -0.56
N PHE A 204 2.41 -6.16 -0.40
CA PHE A 204 1.71 -4.94 -0.01
C PHE A 204 0.45 -5.25 0.80
N GLY A 205 -0.45 -6.09 0.26
CA GLY A 205 -1.63 -6.56 1.00
C GLY A 205 -2.61 -5.43 1.33
N GLY A 206 -2.63 -4.35 0.56
CA GLY A 206 -3.53 -3.20 0.76
C GLY A 206 -3.10 -2.22 1.86
N PHE A 207 -2.15 -2.60 2.74
CA PHE A 207 -1.69 -1.73 3.82
C PHE A 207 -0.20 -1.96 4.16
N GLY A 208 0.65 -0.97 3.86
CA GLY A 208 2.09 -1.04 4.08
C GLY A 208 2.62 0.09 4.98
N LEU A 209 3.44 -0.29 5.96
CA LEU A 209 4.20 0.60 6.84
C LEU A 209 5.68 0.51 6.50
N TYR A 210 6.28 1.60 6.04
CA TYR A 210 7.67 1.69 5.60
C TYR A 210 8.46 2.64 6.49
N SER A 211 9.70 2.29 6.83
CA SER A 211 10.65 3.25 7.41
C SER A 211 11.23 4.14 6.30
N THR A 212 11.06 5.45 6.43
CA THR A 212 11.44 6.43 5.40
C THR A 212 12.93 6.43 5.07
N LYS A 213 13.77 6.01 6.03
CA LYS A 213 15.24 5.91 5.87
C LYS A 213 15.66 4.99 4.72
N TYR A 214 14.81 4.03 4.33
CA TYR A 214 15.08 3.11 3.21
C TYR A 214 14.43 3.53 1.89
N LEU A 215 13.76 4.69 1.85
CA LEU A 215 12.95 5.12 0.68
C LEU A 215 13.67 6.12 -0.23
N HIS A 216 14.96 6.37 0.01
CA HIS A 216 15.74 7.28 -0.83
C HIS A 216 15.72 6.84 -2.30
N SER A 217 15.36 7.78 -3.19
CA SER A 217 15.17 7.56 -4.63
C SER A 217 14.14 6.50 -5.05
N CYS A 218 13.34 5.94 -4.14
CA CYS A 218 12.33 4.95 -4.49
C CYS A 218 11.12 5.59 -5.19
N LYS A 219 10.64 4.88 -6.22
CA LYS A 219 9.53 5.29 -7.08
C LYS A 219 8.67 4.09 -7.44
N TYR A 220 7.37 4.33 -7.52
CA TYR A 220 6.40 3.39 -8.04
C TYR A 220 6.50 3.34 -9.57
N SER A 221 6.38 2.16 -10.16
CA SER A 221 6.26 1.97 -11.61
C SER A 221 5.28 0.86 -11.90
N GLY A 222 4.14 1.20 -12.49
CA GLY A 222 3.13 0.24 -12.90
C GLY A 222 3.39 -0.40 -14.27
N TYR A 223 4.59 -0.22 -14.83
CA TYR A 223 4.93 -0.69 -16.17
C TYR A 223 6.42 -0.94 -16.36
N GLU A 224 6.76 -2.09 -16.93
CA GLU A 224 8.12 -2.47 -17.34
C GLU A 224 8.04 -3.37 -18.60
N GLY A 225 7.62 -2.79 -19.73
CA GLY A 225 7.31 -3.54 -20.97
C GLY A 225 5.94 -4.24 -20.95
N TYR A 226 5.39 -4.48 -19.76
CA TYR A 226 4.01 -4.92 -19.52
C TYR A 226 3.48 -4.28 -18.23
N GLU A 227 2.16 -4.37 -17.97
CA GLU A 227 1.55 -3.85 -16.74
C GLU A 227 1.99 -4.69 -15.53
N LEU A 228 2.58 -4.02 -14.54
CA LEU A 228 3.16 -4.62 -13.34
C LEU A 228 2.54 -3.97 -12.11
N CYS A 229 2.43 -4.71 -10.99
CA CYS A 229 2.07 -4.11 -9.72
C CYS A 229 3.14 -3.10 -9.30
N GLU A 230 2.73 -1.84 -9.09
CA GLU A 230 3.64 -0.73 -8.84
C GLU A 230 4.44 -0.86 -7.54
N HIS A 231 3.95 -1.64 -6.57
CA HIS A 231 4.68 -1.95 -5.34
C HIS A 231 5.92 -2.80 -5.58
N VAL A 232 5.95 -3.63 -6.62
CA VAL A 232 7.11 -4.50 -6.92
C VAL A 232 8.34 -3.65 -7.23
N SER A 233 8.21 -2.64 -8.07
CA SER A 233 9.33 -1.74 -8.39
C SER A 233 9.74 -0.89 -7.18
N PHE A 234 8.76 -0.45 -6.38
CA PHE A 234 9.02 0.34 -5.18
C PHE A 234 9.81 -0.48 -4.14
N ASN A 235 9.33 -1.69 -3.84
CA ASN A 235 9.96 -2.62 -2.91
C ASN A 235 11.34 -3.08 -3.39
N LYS A 236 11.54 -3.28 -4.70
CA LYS A 236 12.87 -3.54 -5.28
C LYS A 236 13.87 -2.43 -4.95
N CYS A 237 13.44 -1.16 -4.99
CA CYS A 237 14.29 -0.04 -4.55
C CYS A 237 14.56 -0.08 -3.04
N VAL A 238 13.55 -0.36 -2.22
CA VAL A 238 13.74 -0.50 -0.76
C VAL A 238 14.79 -1.56 -0.44
N LYS A 239 14.75 -2.71 -1.13
CA LYS A 239 15.77 -3.75 -1.02
C LYS A 239 17.15 -3.31 -1.50
N LYS A 240 17.23 -2.57 -2.62
CA LYS A 240 18.49 -1.96 -3.10
C LYS A 240 19.10 -1.03 -2.05
N ASN A 241 18.27 -0.38 -1.24
CA ASN A 241 18.69 0.43 -0.10
C ASN A 241 18.98 -0.43 1.16
N SER A 242 19.26 -1.73 1.02
CA SER A 242 19.50 -2.69 2.09
C SER A 242 18.33 -2.86 3.08
N GLY A 243 17.11 -2.55 2.64
CA GLY A 243 15.91 -2.72 3.43
C GLY A 243 15.36 -4.15 3.38
N ARG A 244 14.93 -4.68 4.53
CA ARG A 244 14.23 -5.97 4.63
C ARG A 244 12.72 -5.75 4.68
N ILE A 245 11.96 -6.53 3.93
CA ILE A 245 10.51 -6.38 3.79
C ILE A 245 9.85 -7.62 4.35
N PHE A 246 8.84 -7.43 5.19
CA PHE A 246 8.13 -8.52 5.83
C PHE A 246 6.64 -8.38 5.66
N ILE A 247 5.98 -9.52 5.48
CA ILE A 247 4.56 -9.66 5.83
C ILE A 247 4.53 -9.93 7.33
N ASN A 248 3.75 -9.15 8.08
CA ASN A 248 3.53 -9.38 9.50
C ASN A 248 2.18 -10.09 9.71
N PRO A 249 2.17 -11.39 10.09
CA PRO A 249 0.92 -12.15 10.28
C PRO A 249 -0.03 -11.58 11.33
N ARG A 250 0.47 -10.78 12.29
CA ARG A 250 -0.38 -10.08 13.27
C ARG A 250 -0.95 -8.76 12.77
N PHE A 251 -0.40 -8.21 11.68
CA PHE A 251 -0.90 -7.01 11.01
C PHE A 251 -2.02 -7.36 10.02
N GLN A 252 -3.12 -7.88 10.56
CA GLN A 252 -4.29 -8.30 9.78
C GLN A 252 -5.28 -7.15 9.54
N ILE A 253 -5.77 -7.07 8.31
CA ILE A 253 -6.90 -6.23 7.86
C ILE A 253 -8.04 -7.11 7.34
N ALA A 254 -9.26 -6.56 7.32
CA ALA A 254 -10.48 -7.28 6.95
C ALA A 254 -10.57 -7.61 5.46
#